data_AF-A0A8S2HXE0-F1
#
_entry.id   AF-A0A8S2HXE0-F1
#
_cell.length_a   1.000
_cell.length_b   1.000
_cell.length_c   1.000
_cell.angle_alpha   90.00
_cell.angle_beta   90.00
_cell.angle_gamma   90.00
#
_symmetry.space_group_name_H-M   'P 1'
#
loop_
_entity.id
_entity.type
_entity.pdbx_description
1 polymer ?
#
loop_
_entity_poly.entity_id
_entity_poly.type
_entity_poly.pdbx_seq_one_letter_code
_entity_poly.pdbx_strand_id
1 'polypeptide(L)'
;MNDDIIKTLQFQITLLEQKITFHETIIDLQKTTITSLQKVVEQSSVQSKQQPFLQNVLENLSSTITLLNNKFEQSSSQSTSTNILSSQNSVNILPAQPSANILPSLNSVNQPLSSQSTTTQLKSQNKKQKHCIIGDSLTSHIDKRKLQTNSIEVEIRSFPRNGTIENISRMIYEGRLDNVLSSSKSSTFVIGTNNFTVESPNSAIDKTKNLVHIMKKYYPKCEIILTKVPPRLTESIDENLNIQESIQSFNTQLEDLSSELKFRSIDSTLTLNDINRHGLHFTQSGTSKFTTKLVKTLENTKTSMFLS
;
A
#
# COMPACT_ATOMS: atom_id res chain seq x y z
N MET A 1 -7.15 36.52 -20.99
CA MET A 1 -8.22 36.78 -20.00
C MET A 1 -9.43 35.86 -20.19
N ASN A 2 -9.85 35.54 -21.42
CA ASN A 2 -10.95 34.58 -21.64
C ASN A 2 -10.61 33.11 -21.32
N ASP A 3 -9.37 32.66 -21.56
CA ASP A 3 -9.00 31.25 -21.37
C ASP A 3 -9.02 30.79 -19.90
N ASP A 4 -8.67 31.66 -18.96
CA ASP A 4 -8.66 31.32 -17.53
C ASP A 4 -10.09 31.23 -16.96
N ILE A 5 -11.00 32.05 -17.48
CA ILE A 5 -12.43 31.98 -17.16
C ILE A 5 -13.00 30.65 -17.69
N ILE A 6 -12.66 30.28 -18.93
CA ILE A 6 -13.09 29.01 -19.53
C ILE A 6 -12.58 27.81 -18.73
N LYS A 7 -11.30 27.80 -18.34
CA LYS A 7 -10.73 26.73 -17.49
C LYS A 7 -11.40 26.63 -16.12
N THR A 8 -11.72 27.77 -15.51
CA THR A 8 -12.41 27.82 -14.22
C THR A 8 -13.83 27.26 -14.33
N LEU A 9 -14.57 27.62 -15.37
CA LEU A 9 -15.91 27.09 -15.63
C LEU A 9 -15.88 25.60 -15.94
N GLN A 10 -14.90 25.12 -16.74
CA GLN A 10 -14.72 23.69 -17.01
C GLN A 10 -14.45 22.90 -15.73
N PHE A 11 -13.60 23.41 -14.84
CA PHE A 11 -13.36 22.78 -13.54
C PHE A 11 -14.61 22.73 -12.67
N GLN A 12 -15.39 23.82 -12.62
CA GLN A 12 -16.65 23.86 -11.86
C GLN A 12 -17.69 22.88 -12.42
N ILE A 13 -17.78 22.74 -13.76
CA ILE A 13 -18.67 21.77 -14.42
C ILE A 13 -18.26 20.34 -14.04
N THR A 14 -16.97 19.99 -14.15
CA THR A 14 -16.48 18.66 -13.76
C THR A 14 -16.76 18.36 -12.29
N LEU A 15 -16.62 19.35 -11.39
CA LEU A 15 -16.95 19.16 -9.98
C LEU A 15 -18.45 18.94 -9.76
N LEU A 16 -19.30 19.62 -10.53
CA LEU A 16 -20.75 19.43 -10.47
C LEU A 16 -21.17 18.06 -10.99
N GLU A 17 -20.58 17.59 -12.09
CA GLU A 17 -20.80 16.25 -12.64
C GLU A 17 -20.43 15.17 -11.61
N GLN A 18 -19.28 15.30 -10.94
CA GLN A 18 -18.88 14.39 -9.86
C GLN A 18 -19.88 14.38 -8.70
N LYS A 19 -20.41 15.56 -8.32
CA LYS A 19 -21.45 15.66 -7.28
C LYS A 19 -22.74 14.98 -7.70
N ILE A 20 -23.15 15.12 -8.96
CA ILE A 20 -24.35 14.48 -9.51
C ILE A 20 -24.19 12.96 -9.48
N THR A 21 -23.09 12.42 -10.01
CA THR A 21 -22.82 10.97 -10.01
C THR A 21 -22.78 10.38 -8.60
N PHE A 22 -22.25 11.13 -7.63
CA PHE A 22 -22.27 10.74 -6.23
C PHE A 22 -23.70 10.65 -5.67
N HIS A 23 -24.56 11.64 -5.96
CA HIS A 23 -25.96 11.62 -5.52
C HIS A 23 -26.74 10.48 -6.19
N GLU A 24 -26.49 10.20 -7.47
CA GLU A 24 -27.09 9.06 -8.18
C GLU A 24 -26.69 7.73 -7.53
N THR A 25 -25.43 7.59 -7.13
CA THR A 25 -24.92 6.41 -6.41
C THR A 25 -25.63 6.24 -5.05
N ILE A 26 -25.86 7.34 -4.32
CA ILE A 26 -26.62 7.32 -3.06
C ILE A 26 -28.07 6.88 -3.30
N ILE A 27 -28.72 7.41 -4.33
CA ILE A 27 -30.10 7.08 -4.67
C ILE A 27 -30.22 5.59 -5.03
N ASP A 28 -29.29 5.03 -5.80
CA ASP A 28 -29.31 3.62 -6.16
C ASP A 28 -29.06 2.70 -4.96
N LEU A 29 -28.19 3.12 -4.04
CA LEU A 29 -27.99 2.42 -2.77
C LEU A 29 -29.24 2.45 -1.89
N GLN A 30 -29.93 3.59 -1.82
CA GLN A 30 -31.21 3.72 -1.10
C GLN A 30 -32.28 2.81 -1.72
N LYS A 31 -32.42 2.78 -3.05
CA LYS A 31 -33.36 1.89 -3.75
C LYS A 31 -33.08 0.42 -3.48
N THR A 32 -31.81 0.02 -3.53
CA THR A 32 -31.37 -1.35 -3.23
C THR A 32 -31.70 -1.73 -1.80
N THR A 33 -31.50 -0.80 -0.86
CA THR A 33 -31.84 -0.98 0.56
C THR A 33 -33.34 -1.12 0.76
N ILE A 34 -34.15 -0.23 0.17
CA ILE A 34 -35.61 -0.28 0.25
C ILE A 34 -36.13 -1.61 -0.30
N THR A 35 -35.60 -2.05 -1.45
CA THR A 35 -35.96 -3.34 -2.05
C THR A 35 -35.61 -4.51 -1.14
N SER A 36 -34.45 -4.47 -0.49
CA SER A 36 -34.01 -5.51 0.45
C SER A 36 -34.89 -5.53 1.70
N LEU A 37 -35.24 -4.36 2.24
CA LEU A 37 -36.15 -4.24 3.37
C LEU A 37 -37.57 -4.71 3.02
N GLN A 38 -38.08 -4.40 1.83
CA GLN A 38 -39.37 -4.88 1.35
C GLN A 38 -39.41 -6.41 1.27
N LYS A 39 -38.37 -7.06 0.72
CA LYS A 39 -38.25 -8.52 0.71
C LYS A 39 -38.24 -9.12 2.12
N VAL A 40 -37.57 -8.45 3.06
CA VAL A 40 -37.53 -8.89 4.46
C VAL A 40 -38.90 -8.72 5.12
N VAL A 41 -39.59 -7.61 4.87
CA VAL A 41 -40.95 -7.38 5.38
C VAL A 41 -41.92 -8.44 4.83
N GLU A 42 -41.88 -8.72 3.53
CA GLU A 42 -42.66 -9.77 2.89
C GLU A 42 -42.38 -11.15 3.50
N GLN A 43 -41.10 -11.47 3.76
CA GLN A 43 -40.70 -12.74 4.40
C GLN A 43 -41.02 -12.81 5.89
N SER A 44 -41.01 -11.67 6.60
CA SER A 44 -41.26 -11.57 8.04
C SER A 44 -42.73 -11.68 8.43
N SER A 45 -43.65 -11.58 7.46
CA SER A 45 -45.08 -11.90 7.65
C SER A 45 -45.32 -13.35 8.08
N VAL A 46 -44.29 -14.20 8.10
CA VAL A 46 -44.38 -15.63 8.42
C VAL A 46 -43.79 -16.03 9.78
N GLN A 47 -42.93 -15.27 10.51
CA GLN A 47 -42.44 -15.74 11.82
C GLN A 47 -41.70 -14.68 12.69
N SER A 48 -42.03 -14.64 13.98
CA SER A 48 -41.60 -13.69 15.03
C SER A 48 -40.14 -13.81 15.52
N LYS A 49 -39.21 -14.39 14.73
CA LYS A 49 -37.81 -14.65 15.14
C LYS A 49 -36.73 -13.78 14.48
N GLN A 50 -37.08 -12.78 13.67
CA GLN A 50 -36.13 -12.03 12.82
C GLN A 50 -35.53 -10.73 13.41
N GLN A 51 -35.73 -10.43 14.70
CA GLN A 51 -35.19 -9.22 15.34
C GLN A 51 -33.65 -9.02 15.20
N PRO A 52 -32.79 -10.04 15.34
CA PRO A 52 -31.34 -9.87 15.23
C PRO A 52 -30.88 -9.52 13.82
N PHE A 53 -31.59 -10.02 12.80
CA PHE A 53 -31.27 -9.76 11.41
C PHE A 53 -31.61 -8.31 11.02
N LEU A 54 -32.78 -7.81 11.45
CA LEU A 54 -33.17 -6.41 11.25
C LEU A 54 -32.20 -5.43 11.94
N GLN A 55 -31.70 -5.79 13.13
CA GLN A 55 -30.69 -5.01 13.85
C GLN A 55 -29.37 -4.93 13.07
N ASN A 56 -28.90 -6.05 12.52
CA ASN A 56 -27.67 -6.11 11.71
C ASN A 56 -27.80 -5.29 10.41
N VAL A 57 -28.97 -5.35 9.75
CA VAL A 57 -29.23 -4.53 8.55
C VAL A 57 -29.22 -3.03 8.89
N LEU A 58 -29.82 -2.62 10.01
CA LEU A 58 -29.80 -1.23 10.48
C LEU A 58 -28.39 -0.74 10.84
N GLU A 59 -27.58 -1.57 11.49
CA GLU A 59 -26.20 -1.24 11.87
C GLU A 59 -25.27 -1.11 10.64
N ASN A 60 -25.40 -1.99 9.66
CA ASN A 60 -24.67 -1.90 8.40
C ASN A 60 -25.08 -0.66 7.59
N LEU A 61 -26.37 -0.31 7.61
CA LEU A 61 -26.87 0.89 6.95
C LEU A 61 -26.35 2.17 7.60
N SER A 62 -26.41 2.24 8.94
CA SER A 62 -25.89 3.37 9.71
C SER A 62 -24.38 3.56 9.49
N SER A 63 -23.63 2.47 9.43
CA SER A 63 -22.18 2.49 9.19
C SER A 63 -21.84 2.97 7.77
N THR A 64 -22.61 2.52 6.78
CA THR A 64 -22.43 2.92 5.37
C THR A 64 -22.77 4.39 5.14
N ILE A 65 -23.86 4.89 5.74
CA ILE A 65 -24.24 6.31 5.68
C ILE A 65 -23.16 7.19 6.34
N THR A 66 -22.65 6.77 7.50
CA THR A 66 -21.57 7.48 8.20
C THR A 66 -20.29 7.54 7.36
N LEU A 67 -19.92 6.44 6.70
CA LEU A 67 -18.75 6.39 5.83
C LEU A 67 -18.90 7.30 4.60
N LEU A 68 -20.09 7.36 4.01
CA LEU A 68 -20.38 8.22 2.85
C LEU A 68 -20.36 9.71 3.23
N ASN A 69 -20.96 10.09 4.36
CA ASN A 69 -20.92 11.47 4.85
C ASN A 69 -19.47 11.93 5.14
N ASN A 70 -18.66 11.06 5.74
CA ASN A 70 -17.26 11.38 6.02
C ASN A 70 -16.41 11.54 4.74
N LYS A 71 -16.66 10.74 3.71
CA LYS A 71 -15.98 10.89 2.40
C LYS A 71 -16.41 12.16 1.67
N PHE A 72 -17.65 12.61 1.86
CA PHE A 72 -18.17 13.84 1.28
C PHE A 72 -17.58 15.10 1.95
N GLU A 73 -17.55 15.14 3.29
CA GLU A 73 -16.94 16.24 4.07
C GLU A 73 -15.43 16.41 3.75
N GLN A 74 -14.72 15.30 3.49
CA GLN A 74 -13.31 15.34 3.11
C GLN A 74 -13.08 15.86 1.68
N SER A 75 -14.02 15.63 0.76
CA SER A 75 -13.91 16.08 -0.63
C SER A 75 -14.37 17.53 -0.83
N SER A 76 -15.28 18.05 0.00
CA SER A 76 -15.66 19.48 0.00
C SER A 76 -14.57 20.38 0.58
N SER A 77 -13.84 19.93 1.60
CA SER A 77 -12.80 20.69 2.31
C SER A 77 -11.49 20.89 1.54
N GLN A 78 -11.22 20.08 0.51
CA GLN A 78 -10.00 20.21 -0.31
C GLN A 78 -10.13 21.19 -1.49
N SER A 79 -11.34 21.67 -1.80
CA SER A 79 -11.58 22.54 -2.97
C SER A 79 -11.52 24.05 -2.68
N THR A 80 -11.38 24.46 -1.42
CA THR A 80 -11.39 25.88 -0.99
C THR A 80 -10.03 26.47 -0.62
N SER A 81 -8.94 25.69 -0.63
CA SER A 81 -7.65 26.16 -0.10
C SER A 81 -6.59 26.56 -1.15
N THR A 82 -6.91 26.55 -2.43
CA THR A 82 -5.96 26.93 -3.48
C THR A 82 -6.60 27.81 -4.54
N ASN A 83 -6.84 29.09 -4.20
CA ASN A 83 -6.41 30.22 -5.04
C ASN A 83 -6.87 31.57 -4.45
N ILE A 84 -5.99 32.56 -4.68
CA ILE A 84 -6.17 34.02 -4.64
C ILE A 84 -6.02 34.71 -3.27
N LEU A 85 -4.79 35.12 -2.92
CA LEU A 85 -4.37 36.55 -2.85
C LEU A 85 -2.94 36.68 -2.29
N SER A 86 -1.97 37.08 -3.14
CA SER A 86 -1.10 38.24 -2.88
C SER A 86 -0.02 38.35 -3.96
N SER A 87 -0.34 39.12 -5.00
CA SER A 87 0.64 39.77 -5.86
C SER A 87 1.30 40.91 -5.06
N GLN A 88 2.62 40.86 -4.87
CA GLN A 88 3.42 42.06 -4.66
C GLN A 88 4.71 41.98 -5.47
N ASN A 89 4.75 42.80 -6.51
CA ASN A 89 5.94 43.21 -7.23
C ASN A 89 6.94 43.88 -6.28
N SER A 90 8.23 43.61 -6.45
CA SER A 90 9.29 44.59 -6.21
C SER A 90 10.51 44.24 -7.05
N VAL A 91 10.67 45.00 -8.13
CA VAL A 91 11.88 45.14 -8.94
C VAL A 91 12.81 46.13 -8.23
N ASN A 92 14.11 45.81 -8.13
CA ASN A 92 15.22 46.77 -8.25
C ASN A 92 16.54 45.97 -8.31
N ILE A 93 17.18 45.84 -9.48
CA ILE A 93 18.21 46.73 -10.07
C ILE A 93 19.56 46.64 -9.33
N LEU A 94 20.51 46.01 -10.04
CA LEU A 94 21.97 45.93 -9.85
C LEU A 94 22.63 47.33 -9.94
N PRO A 95 23.87 47.53 -9.43
CA PRO A 95 25.01 47.35 -10.35
C PRO A 95 26.37 46.91 -9.75
N ALA A 96 27.17 46.34 -10.65
CA ALA A 96 28.63 46.45 -10.82
C ALA A 96 29.65 45.64 -9.96
N GLN A 97 30.32 44.73 -10.68
CA GLN A 97 31.71 44.21 -10.61
C GLN A 97 32.82 45.30 -10.45
N PRO A 98 34.15 45.03 -10.27
CA PRO A 98 34.94 43.89 -10.82
C PRO A 98 36.19 43.33 -10.06
N SER A 99 36.62 42.13 -10.50
CA SER A 99 37.99 41.62 -10.82
C SER A 99 39.22 41.70 -9.89
N ALA A 100 39.92 40.54 -9.76
CA ALA A 100 41.36 40.27 -10.08
C ALA A 100 41.98 39.25 -9.08
N ASN A 101 42.37 38.02 -9.50
CA ASN A 101 43.65 37.54 -10.06
C ASN A 101 44.86 37.56 -9.10
N ILE A 102 45.57 36.41 -8.97
CA ILE A 102 47.05 36.19 -9.05
C ILE A 102 47.45 34.79 -8.51
N LEU A 103 48.00 33.95 -9.40
CA LEU A 103 48.87 32.76 -9.19
C LEU A 103 50.35 33.25 -9.04
N PRO A 104 51.44 32.44 -8.89
CA PRO A 104 51.69 31.09 -8.35
C PRO A 104 52.89 31.04 -7.35
N SER A 105 53.20 29.87 -6.78
CA SER A 105 54.59 29.53 -6.42
C SER A 105 54.86 28.04 -6.58
N LEU A 106 55.62 27.73 -7.64
CA LEU A 106 56.42 26.52 -7.78
C LEU A 106 57.62 26.62 -6.83
N ASN A 107 57.91 25.56 -6.09
CA ASN A 107 59.27 25.02 -6.04
C ASN A 107 59.28 23.56 -5.59
N SER A 108 59.93 22.77 -6.44
CA SER A 108 60.24 21.35 -6.40
C SER A 108 61.21 20.97 -5.29
N VAL A 109 61.04 19.78 -4.70
CA VAL A 109 62.18 18.95 -4.25
C VAL A 109 61.89 17.48 -4.59
N ASN A 110 62.89 16.86 -5.21
CA ASN A 110 62.93 15.49 -5.71
C ASN A 110 62.84 14.41 -4.61
N GLN A 111 62.42 13.21 -5.04
CA GLN A 111 62.23 11.96 -4.30
C GLN A 111 63.48 11.44 -3.54
N PRO A 112 63.34 10.38 -2.70
CA PRO A 112 63.38 9.03 -3.27
C PRO A 112 62.24 8.10 -2.80
N LEU A 113 61.92 7.15 -3.68
CA LEU A 113 61.09 5.97 -3.47
C LEU A 113 61.28 5.33 -2.07
N SER A 114 60.16 5.15 -1.38
CA SER A 114 59.94 3.91 -0.63
C SER A 114 58.54 3.39 -0.97
N SER A 115 58.53 2.30 -1.71
CA SER A 115 57.35 1.50 -2.01
C SER A 115 56.85 0.84 -0.73
N GLN A 116 56.15 1.59 0.10
CA GLN A 116 55.16 1.03 1.02
C GLN A 116 53.88 0.89 0.22
N SER A 117 53.65 -0.33 -0.26
CA SER A 117 52.34 -0.84 -0.62
C SER A 117 51.44 -0.72 0.62
N THR A 118 50.86 0.46 0.83
CA THR A 118 49.61 0.57 1.56
C THR A 118 48.61 -0.22 0.73
N THR A 119 48.44 -1.49 1.10
CA THR A 119 47.21 -2.21 0.85
C THR A 119 46.14 -1.43 1.60
N THR A 120 45.65 -0.35 0.98
CA THR A 120 44.31 0.15 1.20
C THR A 120 43.46 -1.04 0.81
N GLN A 121 43.18 -1.91 1.79
CA GLN A 121 41.98 -2.70 1.78
C GLN A 121 40.87 -1.67 1.65
N LEU A 122 40.49 -1.40 0.40
CA LEU A 122 39.14 -1.12 0.02
C LEU A 122 38.32 -2.24 0.67
N LYS A 123 37.97 -2.04 1.94
CA LYS A 123 36.70 -2.51 2.46
C LYS A 123 35.68 -1.76 1.61
N SER A 124 35.47 -2.24 0.40
CA SER A 124 34.16 -2.31 -0.19
C SER A 124 33.29 -2.90 0.90
N GLN A 125 32.75 -2.03 1.75
CA GLN A 125 31.61 -2.39 2.57
C GLN A 125 30.59 -2.79 1.54
N ASN A 126 30.45 -4.10 1.30
CA ASN A 126 29.44 -4.64 0.41
C ASN A 126 28.11 -4.12 0.94
N LYS A 127 27.63 -3.03 0.34
CA LYS A 127 26.45 -2.32 0.82
C LYS A 127 25.30 -3.29 0.66
N LYS A 128 24.77 -3.77 1.79
CA LYS A 128 23.66 -4.72 1.77
C LYS A 128 22.49 -4.11 1.01
N GLN A 129 21.84 -4.93 0.17
CA GLN A 129 20.61 -4.54 -0.48
C GLN A 129 19.52 -4.45 0.59
N LYS A 130 18.85 -3.31 0.67
CA LYS A 130 17.75 -3.11 1.61
C LYS A 130 16.47 -3.72 1.03
N HIS A 131 15.78 -4.49 1.85
CA HIS A 131 14.47 -5.04 1.57
C HIS A 131 13.50 -4.60 2.67
N CYS A 132 12.32 -4.12 2.29
CA CYS A 132 11.28 -3.77 3.25
C CYS A 132 10.16 -4.80 3.25
N ILE A 133 9.69 -5.20 4.42
CA ILE A 133 8.46 -6.00 4.57
C ILE A 133 7.42 -5.11 5.24
N ILE A 134 6.33 -4.86 4.54
CA ILE A 134 5.22 -4.02 5.01
C ILE A 134 4.00 -4.91 5.14
N GLY A 135 3.32 -4.87 6.27
CA GLY A 135 2.12 -5.67 6.42
C GLY A 135 1.29 -5.39 7.64
N ASP A 136 0.31 -6.25 7.86
CA ASP A 136 -0.56 -6.20 9.02
C ASP A 136 0.07 -6.89 10.25
N SER A 137 -0.76 -7.31 11.21
CA SER A 137 -0.32 -8.03 12.40
C SER A 137 0.48 -9.31 12.12
N LEU A 138 0.30 -9.96 10.97
CA LEU A 138 1.05 -11.16 10.59
C LEU A 138 2.55 -10.90 10.50
N THR A 139 2.95 -9.68 10.11
CA THR A 139 4.36 -9.30 10.01
C THR A 139 5.04 -9.07 11.35
N SER A 140 4.28 -8.79 12.41
CA SER A 140 4.84 -8.49 13.73
C SER A 140 5.57 -9.68 14.37
N HIS A 141 5.27 -10.90 13.91
CA HIS A 141 5.83 -12.14 14.43
C HIS A 141 7.00 -12.69 13.60
N ILE A 142 7.33 -12.05 12.49
CA ILE A 142 8.42 -12.48 11.61
C ILE A 142 9.77 -12.14 12.27
N ASP A 143 10.61 -13.16 12.48
CA ASP A 143 11.96 -12.93 13.03
C ASP A 143 12.86 -12.30 11.96
N LYS A 144 13.02 -10.98 12.05
CA LYS A 144 13.91 -10.18 11.19
C LYS A 144 15.31 -10.79 11.07
N ARG A 145 15.86 -11.39 12.15
CA ARG A 145 17.23 -11.94 12.13
C ARG A 145 17.37 -13.12 11.17
N LYS A 146 16.30 -13.91 10.98
CA LYS A 146 16.28 -15.04 10.06
C LYS A 146 16.25 -14.60 8.58
N LEU A 147 15.80 -13.37 8.31
CA LEU A 147 15.71 -12.82 6.96
C LEU A 147 16.95 -12.03 6.55
N GLN A 148 17.74 -11.58 7.52
CA GLN A 148 18.98 -10.86 7.26
C GLN A 148 20.08 -11.81 6.80
N THR A 149 20.77 -11.44 5.73
CA THR A 149 21.91 -12.19 5.20
C THR A 149 23.14 -11.29 5.09
N ASN A 150 24.25 -11.84 4.61
CA ASN A 150 25.45 -11.03 4.32
C ASN A 150 25.21 -10.01 3.19
N SER A 151 24.22 -10.24 2.31
CA SER A 151 23.90 -9.38 1.18
C SER A 151 22.59 -8.62 1.30
N ILE A 152 21.70 -9.00 2.23
CA ILE A 152 20.37 -8.39 2.37
C ILE A 152 20.20 -7.85 3.79
N GLU A 153 19.80 -6.60 3.88
CA GLU A 153 19.32 -5.95 5.09
C GLU A 153 17.80 -5.85 5.03
N VAL A 154 17.11 -6.37 6.05
CA VAL A 154 15.65 -6.35 6.10
C VAL A 154 15.14 -5.34 7.12
N GLU A 155 14.14 -4.55 6.71
CA GLU A 155 13.36 -3.70 7.59
C GLU A 155 11.89 -4.13 7.57
N ILE A 156 11.27 -4.28 8.74
CA ILE A 156 9.88 -4.73 8.87
C ILE A 156 9.05 -3.58 9.43
N ARG A 157 7.94 -3.25 8.74
CA ARG A 157 6.92 -2.28 9.15
C ARG A 157 5.59 -2.98 9.30
N SER A 158 5.19 -3.23 10.55
CA SER A 158 3.91 -3.85 10.88
C SER A 158 2.88 -2.79 11.28
N PHE A 159 1.69 -2.90 10.72
CA PHE A 159 0.54 -2.06 11.00
C PHE A 159 -0.65 -2.92 11.45
N PRO A 160 -0.68 -3.38 12.71
CA PRO A 160 -1.78 -4.19 13.22
C PRO A 160 -3.11 -3.45 13.11
N ARG A 161 -4.18 -4.16 12.71
CA ARG A 161 -5.56 -3.67 12.48
C ARG A 161 -5.72 -2.66 11.34
N ASN A 162 -4.75 -1.75 11.15
CA ASN A 162 -4.77 -0.73 10.11
C ASN A 162 -4.07 -1.16 8.82
N GLY A 163 -3.40 -2.31 8.79
CA GLY A 163 -2.72 -2.87 7.62
C GLY A 163 -3.69 -3.47 6.59
N THR A 164 -4.64 -2.68 6.10
CA THR A 164 -5.44 -3.01 4.91
C THR A 164 -4.73 -2.52 3.66
N ILE A 165 -5.09 -3.07 2.50
CA ILE A 165 -4.50 -2.66 1.21
C ILE A 165 -4.67 -1.16 0.96
N GLU A 166 -5.86 -0.62 1.24
CA GLU A 166 -6.18 0.80 1.07
C GLU A 166 -5.35 1.69 2.01
N ASN A 167 -5.24 1.33 3.29
CA ASN A 167 -4.49 2.13 4.25
C ASN A 167 -3.00 2.15 3.93
N ILE A 168 -2.41 1.01 3.55
CA ILE A 168 -1.01 0.98 3.14
C ILE A 168 -0.81 1.81 1.87
N SER A 169 -1.69 1.69 0.87
CA SER A 169 -1.66 2.52 -0.34
C SER A 169 -1.66 4.01 -0.02
N ARG A 170 -2.56 4.43 0.90
CA ARG A 170 -2.63 5.81 1.37
C ARG A 170 -1.34 6.25 2.08
N MET A 171 -0.78 5.42 2.97
CA MET A 171 0.48 5.75 3.66
C MET A 171 1.65 5.92 2.69
N ILE A 172 1.69 5.15 1.61
CA ILE A 172 2.68 5.28 0.54
C ILE A 172 2.47 6.59 -0.22
N TYR A 173 1.23 6.87 -0.62
CA TYR A 173 0.87 8.11 -1.31
C TYR A 173 1.19 9.37 -0.48
N GLU A 174 0.95 9.32 0.83
CA GLU A 174 1.25 10.39 1.79
C GLU A 174 2.74 10.50 2.17
N GLY A 175 3.62 9.69 1.58
CA GLY A 175 5.07 9.70 1.88
C GLY A 175 5.45 9.16 3.27
N ARG A 176 4.50 8.59 4.02
CA ARG A 176 4.73 8.09 5.39
C ARG A 176 5.65 6.87 5.46
N LEU A 177 5.92 6.25 4.32
CA LEU A 177 6.84 5.13 4.18
C LEU A 177 8.10 5.48 3.35
N ASP A 178 8.34 6.76 3.06
CA ASP A 178 9.49 7.21 2.26
C ASP A 178 10.82 6.76 2.83
N ASN A 179 10.98 6.85 4.16
CA ASN A 179 12.21 6.49 4.85
C ASN A 179 12.65 5.03 4.59
N VAL A 180 11.69 4.13 4.37
CA VAL A 180 11.96 2.72 4.11
C VAL A 180 11.93 2.39 2.61
N LEU A 181 10.94 2.91 1.87
CA LEU A 181 10.73 2.56 0.47
C LEU A 181 11.75 3.21 -0.47
N SER A 182 12.17 4.46 -0.21
CA SER A 182 13.13 5.18 -1.08
C SER A 182 14.51 4.51 -1.13
N SER A 183 14.89 3.80 -0.06
CA SER A 183 16.19 3.13 0.05
C SER A 183 16.13 1.63 -0.23
N SER A 184 14.93 1.06 -0.35
CA SER A 184 14.72 -0.37 -0.58
C SER A 184 14.84 -0.72 -2.06
N LYS A 185 15.52 -1.84 -2.33
CA LYS A 185 15.61 -2.43 -3.67
C LYS A 185 14.36 -3.23 -4.03
N SER A 186 13.74 -3.83 -3.02
CA SER A 186 12.50 -4.58 -3.16
C SER A 186 11.67 -4.42 -1.89
N SER A 187 10.35 -4.56 -2.03
CA SER A 187 9.41 -4.49 -0.91
C SER A 187 8.39 -5.61 -0.99
N THR A 188 8.24 -6.36 0.09
CA THR A 188 7.22 -7.40 0.24
C THR A 188 6.02 -6.86 1.03
N PHE A 189 4.84 -7.01 0.46
CA PHE A 189 3.57 -6.62 1.06
C PHE A 189 2.84 -7.87 1.57
N VAL A 190 2.73 -7.97 2.90
CA VAL A 190 1.98 -9.02 3.62
C VAL A 190 0.69 -8.42 4.16
N ILE A 191 -0.28 -8.27 3.27
CA ILE A 191 -1.53 -7.52 3.48
C ILE A 191 -2.70 -8.27 2.85
N GLY A 192 -3.92 -7.89 3.22
CA GLY A 192 -5.16 -8.41 2.61
C GLY A 192 -6.01 -9.22 3.59
N THR A 193 -5.42 -9.86 4.61
CA THR A 193 -6.16 -10.66 5.60
C THR A 193 -7.27 -9.87 6.30
N ASN A 194 -7.03 -8.58 6.56
CA ASN A 194 -8.03 -7.69 7.18
C ASN A 194 -9.16 -7.26 6.22
N ASN A 195 -8.94 -7.31 4.90
CA ASN A 195 -9.93 -6.89 3.91
C ASN A 195 -11.12 -7.86 3.85
N PHE A 196 -10.87 -9.17 3.96
CA PHE A 196 -11.91 -10.22 3.80
C PHE A 196 -12.89 -10.35 4.98
N THR A 197 -12.92 -9.40 5.90
CA THR A 197 -14.02 -9.31 6.89
C THR A 197 -15.27 -8.69 6.30
N VAL A 198 -15.11 -7.75 5.37
CA VAL A 198 -16.21 -6.92 4.87
C VAL A 198 -16.10 -6.61 3.37
N GLU A 199 -14.95 -6.91 2.74
CA GLU A 199 -14.71 -6.59 1.34
C GLU A 199 -14.83 -7.83 0.44
N SER A 200 -15.38 -7.64 -0.75
CA SER A 200 -15.38 -8.66 -1.79
C SER A 200 -13.98 -8.84 -2.40
N PRO A 201 -13.67 -10.02 -2.98
CA PRO A 201 -12.40 -10.27 -3.66
C PRO A 201 -12.08 -9.24 -4.74
N ASN A 202 -13.08 -8.85 -5.55
CA ASN A 202 -12.89 -7.88 -6.63
C ASN A 202 -12.52 -6.50 -6.08
N SER A 203 -13.17 -6.07 -4.99
CA SER A 203 -12.82 -4.80 -4.34
C SER A 203 -11.38 -4.80 -3.80
N ALA A 204 -10.94 -5.92 -3.20
CA ALA A 204 -9.57 -6.09 -2.75
C ALA A 204 -8.56 -6.10 -3.91
N ILE A 205 -8.92 -6.68 -5.06
CA ILE A 205 -8.10 -6.66 -6.29
C ILE A 205 -7.97 -5.24 -6.84
N ASP A 206 -9.05 -4.47 -6.93
CA ASP A 206 -9.01 -3.08 -7.39
C ASP A 206 -8.09 -2.23 -6.50
N LYS A 207 -8.17 -2.43 -5.18
CA LYS A 207 -7.28 -1.77 -4.22
C LYS A 207 -5.82 -2.21 -4.41
N THR A 208 -5.58 -3.48 -4.74
CA THR A 208 -4.24 -3.99 -5.05
C THR A 208 -3.68 -3.39 -6.33
N LYS A 209 -4.51 -3.26 -7.37
CA LYS A 209 -4.15 -2.56 -8.62
C LYS A 209 -3.73 -1.12 -8.34
N ASN A 210 -4.48 -0.40 -7.50
CA ASN A 210 -4.13 0.95 -7.06
C ASN A 210 -2.81 0.99 -6.27
N LEU A 211 -2.62 0.06 -5.31
CA LEU A 211 -1.36 -0.06 -4.56
C LEU A 211 -0.15 -0.20 -5.50
N VAL A 212 -0.24 -1.11 -6.47
CA VAL A 212 0.84 -1.37 -7.43
C VAL A 212 1.09 -0.13 -8.30
N HIS A 213 0.04 0.55 -8.74
CA HIS A 213 0.17 1.79 -9.51
C HIS A 213 0.89 2.89 -8.72
N ILE A 214 0.49 3.11 -7.46
CA ILE A 214 1.14 4.07 -6.55
C ILE A 214 2.61 3.69 -6.36
N MET A 215 2.91 2.42 -6.05
CA MET A 215 4.28 1.95 -5.87
C MET A 215 5.15 2.20 -7.11
N LYS A 216 4.64 1.91 -8.31
CA LYS A 216 5.37 2.17 -9.55
C LYS A 216 5.55 3.65 -9.83
N LYS A 217 4.59 4.49 -9.46
CA LYS A 217 4.66 5.95 -9.65
C LYS A 217 5.71 6.58 -8.74
N TYR A 218 5.70 6.26 -7.45
CA TYR A 218 6.55 6.91 -6.45
C TYR A 218 7.89 6.20 -6.22
N TYR A 219 7.95 4.87 -6.42
CA TYR A 219 9.15 4.05 -6.23
C TYR A 219 9.41 3.13 -7.43
N PRO A 220 9.60 3.67 -8.65
CA PRO A 220 9.71 2.88 -9.89
C PRO A 220 10.89 1.89 -9.91
N LYS A 221 11.89 2.08 -9.04
CA LYS A 221 13.08 1.22 -8.92
C LYS A 221 12.94 0.13 -7.86
N CYS A 222 11.88 0.15 -7.06
CA CYS A 222 11.61 -0.84 -6.05
C CYS A 222 10.84 -2.01 -6.69
N GLU A 223 11.41 -3.21 -6.66
CA GLU A 223 10.66 -4.41 -7.03
C GLU A 223 9.52 -4.63 -6.03
N ILE A 224 8.33 -4.92 -6.56
CA ILE A 224 7.12 -5.13 -5.77
C ILE A 224 6.89 -6.64 -5.64
N ILE A 225 6.77 -7.10 -4.40
CA ILE A 225 6.45 -8.49 -4.06
C ILE A 225 5.16 -8.47 -3.24
N LEU A 226 4.13 -9.21 -3.64
CA LEU A 226 2.86 -9.33 -2.94
C LEU A 226 2.67 -10.78 -2.49
N THR A 227 2.29 -10.99 -1.23
CA THR A 227 2.02 -12.34 -0.73
C THR A 227 0.56 -12.70 -0.95
N LYS A 228 0.30 -13.93 -1.41
CA LYS A 228 -1.04 -14.51 -1.35
C LYS A 228 -1.54 -14.51 0.08
N VAL A 229 -2.81 -14.16 0.25
CA VAL A 229 -3.45 -14.08 1.55
C VAL A 229 -3.57 -15.49 2.13
N PRO A 230 -3.08 -15.72 3.35
CA PRO A 230 -3.16 -17.04 3.98
C PRO A 230 -4.62 -17.40 4.31
N PRO A 231 -4.92 -18.69 4.53
CA PRO A 231 -6.22 -19.12 5.03
C PRO A 231 -6.59 -18.39 6.34
N ARG A 232 -7.88 -18.15 6.54
CA ARG A 232 -8.43 -17.51 7.73
C ARG A 232 -9.66 -18.24 8.26
N LEU A 233 -9.79 -18.38 9.57
CA LEU A 233 -11.00 -18.87 10.20
C LEU A 233 -11.72 -17.76 10.98
N THR A 234 -13.04 -17.87 11.05
CA THR A 234 -13.95 -17.17 11.94
C THR A 234 -14.64 -18.19 12.86
N GLU A 235 -15.40 -17.71 13.84
CA GLU A 235 -16.14 -18.57 14.77
C GLU A 235 -17.34 -19.29 14.11
N SER A 236 -17.78 -18.81 12.93
CA SER A 236 -18.93 -19.34 12.20
C SER A 236 -18.51 -20.27 11.06
N ILE A 237 -19.06 -21.49 11.03
CA ILE A 237 -18.76 -22.50 10.00
C ILE A 237 -19.18 -22.02 8.61
N ASP A 238 -20.34 -21.37 8.49
CA ASP A 238 -20.84 -20.89 7.19
C ASP A 238 -19.99 -19.71 6.67
N GLU A 239 -19.55 -18.83 7.57
CA GLU A 239 -18.63 -17.75 7.23
C GLU A 239 -17.25 -18.27 6.83
N ASN A 240 -16.81 -19.38 7.43
CA ASN A 240 -15.54 -20.02 7.09
C ASN A 240 -15.50 -20.48 5.65
N LEU A 241 -16.59 -21.04 5.11
CA LEU A 241 -16.61 -21.44 3.70
C LEU A 241 -16.51 -20.20 2.80
N ASN A 242 -17.36 -19.20 3.07
CA ASN A 242 -17.42 -17.97 2.26
C ASN A 242 -16.10 -17.19 2.27
N ILE A 243 -15.43 -17.09 3.42
CA ILE A 243 -14.15 -16.36 3.53
C ILE A 243 -13.03 -17.11 2.81
N GLN A 244 -13.02 -18.46 2.86
CA GLN A 244 -12.03 -19.27 2.17
C GLN A 244 -12.18 -19.19 0.65
N GLU A 245 -13.42 -19.27 0.15
CA GLU A 245 -13.72 -19.06 -1.27
C GLU A 245 -13.33 -17.66 -1.73
N SER A 246 -13.59 -16.64 -0.90
CA SER A 246 -13.21 -15.25 -1.17
C SER A 246 -11.69 -15.08 -1.24
N ILE A 247 -10.95 -15.62 -0.27
CA ILE A 247 -9.49 -15.61 -0.24
C ILE A 247 -8.92 -16.35 -1.45
N GLN A 248 -9.48 -17.51 -1.80
CA GLN A 248 -9.05 -18.29 -2.96
C GLN A 248 -9.28 -17.52 -4.26
N SER A 249 -10.47 -16.93 -4.43
CA SER A 249 -10.81 -16.09 -5.58
C SER A 249 -9.82 -14.91 -5.72
N PHE A 250 -9.55 -14.21 -4.62
CA PHE A 250 -8.55 -13.13 -4.61
C PHE A 250 -7.15 -13.64 -4.98
N ASN A 251 -6.69 -14.74 -4.39
CA ASN A 251 -5.36 -15.28 -4.63
C ASN A 251 -5.16 -15.75 -6.07
N THR A 252 -6.22 -16.24 -6.73
CA THR A 252 -6.21 -16.55 -8.17
C THR A 252 -6.09 -15.27 -8.99
N GLN A 253 -6.96 -14.28 -8.75
CA GLN A 253 -6.94 -13.00 -9.47
C GLN A 253 -5.63 -12.23 -9.26
N LEU A 254 -4.99 -12.35 -8.08
CA LEU A 254 -3.70 -11.74 -7.78
C LEU A 254 -2.59 -12.28 -8.68
N GLU A 255 -2.65 -13.56 -9.06
CA GLU A 255 -1.68 -14.19 -9.97
C GLU A 255 -1.79 -13.59 -11.37
N ASP A 256 -3.01 -13.47 -11.89
CA ASP A 256 -3.29 -12.85 -13.18
C ASP A 256 -2.82 -11.39 -13.19
N LEU A 257 -3.17 -10.64 -12.13
CA LEU A 257 -2.76 -9.25 -11.95
C LEU A 257 -1.23 -9.10 -11.85
N SER A 258 -0.53 -10.08 -11.29
CA SER A 258 0.94 -10.06 -11.17
C SER A 258 1.62 -10.08 -12.53
N SER A 259 1.05 -10.81 -13.49
CA SER A 259 1.52 -10.87 -14.87
C SER A 259 1.19 -9.57 -15.61
N GLU A 260 -0.06 -9.08 -15.50
CA GLU A 260 -0.51 -7.83 -16.12
C GLU A 260 0.34 -6.64 -15.67
N LEU A 261 0.52 -6.51 -14.35
CA LEU A 261 1.18 -5.37 -13.73
C LEU A 261 2.65 -5.64 -13.38
N LYS A 262 3.27 -6.72 -13.87
CA LYS A 262 4.71 -7.01 -13.71
C LYS A 262 5.21 -6.82 -12.26
N PHE A 263 4.56 -7.47 -11.30
CA PHE A 263 5.07 -7.63 -9.93
C PHE A 263 5.18 -9.12 -9.60
N ARG A 264 5.88 -9.46 -8.52
CA ARG A 264 5.99 -10.86 -8.10
C ARG A 264 4.89 -11.20 -7.09
N SER A 265 4.05 -12.18 -7.38
CA SER A 265 3.23 -12.84 -6.36
C SER A 265 4.06 -13.94 -5.68
N ILE A 266 3.89 -14.12 -4.36
CA ILE A 266 4.42 -15.31 -3.68
C ILE A 266 3.32 -16.04 -2.93
N ASP A 267 3.29 -17.35 -3.11
CA ASP A 267 2.43 -18.21 -2.31
C ASP A 267 2.94 -18.27 -0.87
N SER A 268 2.02 -18.08 0.09
CA SER A 268 2.30 -18.25 1.51
C SER A 268 2.56 -19.72 1.87
N THR A 269 2.05 -20.68 1.07
CA THR A 269 2.12 -22.13 1.30
C THR A 269 1.53 -22.58 2.64
N LEU A 270 0.75 -21.72 3.28
CA LEU A 270 0.17 -21.97 4.60
C LEU A 270 -1.17 -22.68 4.46
N THR A 271 -1.39 -23.63 5.36
CA THR A 271 -2.65 -24.37 5.49
C THR A 271 -3.40 -23.91 6.73
N LEU A 272 -4.64 -24.36 6.90
CA LEU A 272 -5.42 -24.08 8.13
C LEU A 272 -4.69 -24.54 9.42
N ASN A 273 -3.88 -25.60 9.35
CA ASN A 273 -3.07 -26.09 10.48
C ASN A 273 -1.94 -25.12 10.88
N ASP A 274 -1.61 -24.18 10.01
CA ASP A 274 -0.58 -23.16 10.25
C ASP A 274 -1.17 -21.89 10.89
N ILE A 275 -2.49 -21.83 11.03
CA ILE A 275 -3.24 -20.73 11.65
C ILE A 275 -3.58 -21.09 13.11
N ASN A 276 -3.52 -20.10 13.99
CA ASN A 276 -3.84 -20.29 15.40
C ASN A 276 -5.32 -20.58 15.62
N ARG A 277 -5.67 -20.96 16.85
CA ARG A 277 -7.07 -21.24 17.24
C ARG A 277 -8.05 -20.07 17.05
N HIS A 278 -7.55 -18.85 16.93
CA HIS A 278 -8.36 -17.66 16.69
C HIS A 278 -8.56 -17.40 15.20
N GLY A 279 -8.01 -18.24 14.32
CA GLY A 279 -8.25 -18.20 12.89
C GLY A 279 -7.57 -17.07 12.14
N LEU A 280 -6.82 -16.19 12.81
CA LEU A 280 -6.33 -14.95 12.22
C LEU A 280 -4.82 -14.86 12.11
N HIS A 281 -4.07 -15.34 13.10
CA HIS A 281 -2.61 -15.26 13.12
C HIS A 281 -1.97 -16.62 12.97
N PHE A 282 -0.71 -16.64 12.53
CA PHE A 282 0.02 -17.89 12.39
C PHE A 282 0.33 -18.54 13.75
N THR A 283 0.38 -19.87 13.77
CA THR A 283 1.07 -20.60 14.83
C THR A 283 2.57 -20.35 14.74
N GLN A 284 3.33 -20.74 15.78
CA GLN A 284 4.79 -20.67 15.73
C GLN A 284 5.36 -21.46 14.53
N SER A 285 4.78 -22.63 14.25
CA SER A 285 5.11 -23.44 13.07
C SER A 285 4.79 -22.69 11.77
N GLY A 286 3.58 -22.12 11.65
CA GLY A 286 3.17 -21.33 10.50
C GLY A 286 4.08 -20.13 10.23
N THR A 287 4.42 -19.37 11.27
CA THR A 287 5.38 -18.26 11.18
C THR A 287 6.74 -18.73 10.69
N SER A 288 7.22 -19.89 11.18
CA SER A 288 8.51 -20.45 10.74
C SER A 288 8.49 -20.88 9.27
N LYS A 289 7.41 -21.53 8.80
CA LYS A 289 7.22 -21.89 7.39
C LYS A 289 7.17 -20.65 6.51
N PHE A 290 6.37 -19.66 6.88
CA PHE A 290 6.24 -18.41 6.15
C PHE A 290 7.57 -17.66 6.06
N THR A 291 8.30 -17.55 7.19
CA THR A 291 9.63 -16.93 7.23
C THR A 291 10.61 -17.65 6.30
N THR A 292 10.62 -18.99 6.32
CA THR A 292 11.47 -19.80 5.44
C THR A 292 11.16 -19.55 3.96
N LYS A 293 9.88 -19.40 3.61
CA LYS A 293 9.46 -19.06 2.25
C LYS A 293 9.95 -17.66 1.85
N LEU A 294 9.82 -16.68 2.74
CA LEU A 294 10.34 -15.32 2.52
C LEU A 294 11.86 -15.32 2.29
N VAL A 295 12.63 -16.07 3.09
CA VAL A 295 14.09 -16.21 2.87
C VAL A 295 14.38 -16.68 1.44
N LYS A 296 13.75 -17.78 1.00
CA LYS A 296 13.94 -18.33 -0.35
C LYS A 296 13.57 -17.33 -1.44
N THR A 297 12.48 -16.58 -1.26
CA THR A 297 12.06 -15.53 -2.20
C THR A 297 13.13 -14.44 -2.32
N LEU A 298 13.67 -13.98 -1.19
CA LEU A 298 14.68 -12.92 -1.15
C LEU A 298 16.02 -13.36 -1.75
N GLU A 299 16.40 -14.63 -1.54
CA GLU A 299 17.58 -15.21 -2.18
C GLU A 299 17.43 -15.29 -3.70
N ASN A 300 16.25 -15.65 -4.21
CA ASN A 300 15.98 -15.72 -5.65
C ASN A 300 15.95 -14.34 -6.33
N THR A 301 15.51 -13.29 -5.63
CA THR A 301 15.59 -11.90 -6.12
C THR A 301 17.03 -11.51 -6.47
N LYS A 302 18.03 -12.03 -5.75
CA LYS A 302 19.44 -11.77 -6.04
C LYS A 302 19.81 -12.27 -7.44
N THR A 303 19.36 -13.46 -7.81
CA THR A 303 19.78 -14.15 -9.03
C THR A 303 19.20 -13.50 -10.29
N SER A 304 17.96 -13.02 -10.25
CA SER A 304 17.35 -12.40 -11.44
C SER A 304 17.95 -11.03 -11.80
N MET A 305 18.60 -10.35 -10.85
CA MET A 305 19.19 -9.03 -11.07
C MET A 305 20.62 -9.07 -11.63
N PHE A 306 21.30 -10.22 -11.59
CA PHE A 306 22.61 -10.38 -12.23
C PHE A 306 22.51 -10.78 -13.72
N LEU A 307 21.30 -11.05 -14.22
CA LEU A 307 21.04 -11.52 -15.59
C LEU A 307 20.27 -10.51 -16.44
N SER A 308 19.94 -9.34 -15.90
CA SER A 308 19.28 -8.21 -16.57
C SER A 308 20.22 -7.02 -16.68
#